data_AF-A0AAW7M6N5-F1
#
_entry.id   AF-A0AAW7M6N5-F1
#
_cell.length_a   1.000
_cell.length_b   1.000
_cell.length_c   1.000
_cell.angle_alpha   90.00
_cell.angle_beta   90.00
_cell.angle_gamma   90.00
#
_symmetry.space_group_name_H-M   'P 1'
#
loop_
_entity.id
_entity.type
_entity.pdbx_description
1 polymer ?
#
loop_
_entity_poly.entity_id
_entity_poly.type
_entity_poly.pdbx_seq_one_letter_code
_entity_poly.pdbx_strand_id
1 'polypeptide(L)'
;MTPVEISLVGGPTAVLRYAGLTWLTDPTFDQPGVYGNLEKTAGPAFGPEHIGHVHVVLLSHDQHEDNLDRSGRAALAEAGHVLSTPSAADRIPGVTGLKP
;
A
#
# COMPACT_ATOMS: atom_id res chain seq x y z
N MET A 1 -15.11 15.50 16.25
CA MET A 1 -13.97 15.10 15.40
C MET A 1 -14.33 13.77 14.78
N THR A 2 -14.14 13.60 13.48
CA THR A 2 -14.32 12.28 12.85
C THR A 2 -13.23 11.35 13.38
N PRO A 3 -13.57 10.20 13.99
CA PRO A 3 -12.57 9.25 14.44
C PRO A 3 -11.76 8.73 13.25
N VAL A 4 -10.51 8.36 13.49
CA VAL A 4 -9.72 7.61 12.51
C VAL A 4 -10.17 6.15 12.61
N GLU A 5 -10.61 5.58 11.49
CA GLU A 5 -10.85 4.14 11.39
C GLU A 5 -9.63 3.48 10.76
N ILE A 6 -9.17 2.36 11.32
CA ILE A 6 -8.02 1.62 10.84
C ILE A 6 -8.44 0.16 10.69
N SER A 7 -8.25 -0.40 9.50
CA SER A 7 -8.44 -1.83 9.22
C SER A 7 -7.13 -2.43 8.76
N LEU A 8 -6.62 -3.41 9.50
CA LEU A 8 -5.45 -4.17 9.09
C LEU A 8 -5.85 -5.16 7.99
N VAL A 9 -5.19 -5.06 6.84
CA VAL A 9 -5.31 -6.06 5.77
C VAL A 9 -4.37 -7.22 6.05
N GLY A 10 -3.13 -6.93 6.41
CA GLY A 10 -2.09 -7.93 6.70
C GLY A 10 -0.70 -7.40 6.35
N GLY A 11 0.33 -7.94 7.01
CA GLY A 11 1.70 -7.41 6.86
C GLY A 11 1.75 -5.91 7.18
N PRO A 12 2.42 -5.09 6.35
CA PRO A 12 2.43 -3.63 6.50
C PRO A 12 1.20 -2.94 5.86
N THR A 13 0.25 -3.70 5.31
CA THR A 13 -0.93 -3.16 4.62
C THR A 13 -2.06 -2.84 5.60
N ALA A 14 -2.41 -1.56 5.70
CA ALA A 14 -3.56 -1.07 6.46
C ALA A 14 -4.35 -0.03 5.65
N VAL A 15 -5.67 -0.06 5.81
CA VAL A 15 -6.57 0.97 5.30
C VAL A 15 -6.92 1.92 6.42
N LEU A 16 -6.69 3.21 6.21
CA LEU A 16 -7.10 4.26 7.14
C LEU A 16 -8.21 5.09 6.50
N ARG A 17 -9.29 5.32 7.23
CA ARG A 17 -10.35 6.25 6.81
C ARG A 17 -10.37 7.43 7.76
N TYR A 18 -10.09 8.61 7.23
CA TYR A 18 -10.00 9.83 8.00
C TYR A 18 -10.28 11.07 7.15
N ALA A 19 -11.03 12.03 7.70
CA ALA A 19 -11.37 13.28 7.04
C ALA A 19 -11.99 13.13 5.63
N GLY A 20 -12.78 12.07 5.42
CA GLY A 20 -13.39 11.76 4.12
C GLY A 20 -12.44 11.11 3.10
N LEU A 21 -11.19 10.82 3.51
CA LEU A 21 -10.17 10.22 2.67
C LEU A 21 -9.93 8.76 3.06
N THR A 22 -9.63 7.95 2.06
CA THR A 22 -9.17 6.56 2.18
C THR A 22 -7.67 6.54 1.90
N TRP A 23 -6.89 6.11 2.89
CA TRP A 23 -5.44 5.96 2.81
C TRP A 23 -5.08 4.48 2.84
N LEU A 24 -4.05 4.09 2.10
CA LEU A 24 -3.54 2.71 2.05
C LEU A 24 -2.04 2.71 2.31
N THR A 25 -1.56 1.86 3.20
CA THR A 25 -0.12 1.70 3.46
C THR A 25 0.41 0.48 2.70
N ASP A 26 1.65 0.56 2.20
CA ASP A 26 2.49 -0.56 1.74
C ASP A 26 1.70 -1.73 1.12
N PRO A 27 1.02 -1.51 -0.03
CA PRO A 27 -0.01 -2.40 -0.50
C PRO A 27 0.55 -3.78 -0.84
N THR A 28 0.06 -4.80 -0.13
CA THR A 28 0.32 -6.21 -0.41
C THR A 28 -0.96 -7.04 -0.33
N PHE A 29 -1.35 -7.66 -1.44
CA PHE A 29 -2.59 -8.42 -1.58
C PHE A 29 -2.41 -9.84 -2.15
N ASP A 30 -1.19 -10.24 -2.49
CA ASP A 30 -0.90 -11.58 -2.99
C ASP A 30 -1.12 -12.62 -1.86
N GLN A 31 -1.48 -13.85 -2.24
CA GLN A 31 -1.72 -14.96 -1.31
C GLN A 31 -0.42 -15.45 -0.64
N PRO A 32 -0.48 -16.31 0.39
CA PRO A 32 0.72 -16.95 0.95
C PRO A 32 1.58 -17.62 -0.12
N GLY A 33 2.90 -17.56 0.04
CA GLY A 33 3.84 -18.07 -0.94
C GLY A 33 5.26 -17.55 -0.74
N VAL A 34 6.17 -17.97 -1.63
CA VAL A 34 7.57 -17.53 -1.63
C VAL A 34 7.75 -16.36 -2.59
N TYR A 35 8.33 -15.28 -2.08
CA TYR A 35 8.53 -13.98 -2.72
C TYR A 35 9.99 -13.58 -2.53
N GLY A 36 10.81 -13.79 -3.55
CA GLY A 36 12.26 -13.62 -3.48
C GLY A 36 12.90 -14.49 -2.38
N ASN A 37 13.43 -13.85 -1.34
CA ASN A 37 14.04 -14.50 -0.18
C ASN A 37 13.11 -14.56 1.05
N LEU A 38 11.83 -14.21 0.88
CA LEU A 38 10.83 -14.18 1.94
C LEU A 38 9.73 -15.23 1.68
N GLU A 39 9.13 -15.72 2.76
CA GLU A 39 7.94 -16.57 2.71
C GLU A 39 6.78 -15.85 3.42
N LYS A 40 5.74 -15.53 2.65
CA LYS A 40 4.49 -14.97 3.16
C LYS A 40 3.65 -16.11 3.73
N THR A 41 3.42 -16.09 5.04
CA THR A 41 2.77 -17.19 5.78
C THR A 41 1.25 -17.02 5.91
N ALA A 42 0.73 -15.81 5.71
CA ALA A 42 -0.69 -15.49 5.82
C ALA A 42 -1.14 -14.57 4.67
N GLY A 43 -2.35 -14.82 4.18
CA GLY A 43 -2.97 -14.01 3.14
C GLY A 43 -3.56 -12.71 3.69
N PRO A 44 -3.97 -11.78 2.80
CA PRO A 44 -4.69 -10.60 3.24
C PRO A 44 -6.06 -10.97 3.82
N ALA A 45 -6.50 -10.22 4.83
CA ALA A 45 -7.83 -10.37 5.44
C ALA A 45 -8.97 -10.06 4.45
N PHE A 46 -8.72 -9.19 3.46
CA PHE A 46 -9.63 -8.87 2.36
C PHE A 46 -8.84 -8.34 1.15
N GLY A 47 -9.39 -8.50 -0.06
CA GLY A 47 -8.76 -8.03 -1.29
C GLY A 47 -8.97 -6.53 -1.55
N PRO A 48 -8.23 -5.94 -2.52
CA PRO A 48 -8.30 -4.52 -2.85
C PRO A 48 -9.69 -4.06 -3.29
N GLU A 49 -10.49 -4.95 -3.87
CA GLU A 49 -11.88 -4.70 -4.27
C GLU A 49 -12.81 -4.30 -3.10
N HIS A 50 -12.43 -4.63 -1.86
CA HIS A 50 -13.20 -4.28 -0.66
C HIS A 50 -12.85 -2.89 -0.10
N ILE A 51 -11.81 -2.23 -0.62
CA ILE A 51 -11.32 -0.93 -0.12
C ILE A 51 -12.12 0.22 -0.74
N GLY A 52 -12.54 0.08 -1.99
CA GLY A 52 -13.08 1.17 -2.80
C GLY A 52 -12.00 2.14 -3.25
N HIS A 53 -12.37 3.40 -3.53
CA HIS A 53 -11.41 4.39 -4.03
C HIS A 53 -10.35 4.74 -2.98
N VAL A 54 -9.09 4.53 -3.34
CA VAL A 54 -7.91 4.91 -2.56
C VAL A 54 -7.46 6.30 -2.98
N HIS A 55 -7.51 7.24 -2.04
CA HIS A 55 -7.12 8.63 -2.31
C HIS A 55 -5.61 8.80 -2.24
N VAL A 56 -4.98 8.16 -1.25
CA VAL A 56 -3.54 8.26 -1.02
C VAL A 56 -2.97 6.90 -0.67
N VAL A 57 -1.89 6.51 -1.35
CA VAL A 57 -1.01 5.42 -0.91
C VAL A 57 0.18 6.03 -0.19
N LEU A 58 0.49 5.50 0.99
CA LEU A 58 1.74 5.73 1.71
C LEU A 58 2.63 4.51 1.49
N LEU A 59 3.57 4.63 0.56
CA LEU A 59 4.54 3.57 0.26
C LEU A 59 5.84 3.91 0.99
N SER A 60 6.19 3.13 2.00
CA SER A 60 7.41 3.32 2.76
C SER A 60 8.64 3.16 1.87
N HIS A 61 8.66 2.14 1.01
CA HIS A 61 9.72 1.86 0.04
C HIS A 61 9.31 0.72 -0.92
N ASP A 62 9.95 0.61 -2.10
CA ASP A 62 9.57 -0.32 -3.18
C ASP A 62 10.53 -1.49 -3.40
N GLN A 63 11.67 -1.52 -2.71
CA GLN A 63 12.71 -2.53 -2.91
C GLN A 63 12.35 -3.90 -2.32
N HIS A 64 11.27 -3.98 -1.54
CA HIS A 64 10.89 -5.12 -0.73
C HIS A 64 9.50 -5.62 -1.13
N GLU A 65 9.41 -6.89 -1.57
CA GLU A 65 8.16 -7.50 -2.05
C GLU A 65 7.10 -7.61 -0.93
N ASP A 66 7.51 -7.58 0.34
CA ASP A 66 6.61 -7.55 1.49
C ASP A 66 6.01 -6.16 1.79
N ASN A 67 6.49 -5.09 1.14
CA ASN A 67 5.92 -3.74 1.21
C ASN A 67 5.23 -3.29 -0.08
N LEU A 68 5.53 -3.96 -1.21
CA LEU A 68 4.88 -3.72 -2.49
C LEU A 68 4.92 -4.98 -3.36
N ASP A 69 3.88 -5.80 -3.28
CA ASP A 69 3.78 -7.01 -4.08
C ASP A 69 3.17 -6.76 -5.47
N ARG A 70 2.98 -7.82 -6.26
CA ARG A 70 2.53 -7.68 -7.65
C ARG A 70 1.13 -7.06 -7.70
N SER A 71 0.20 -7.53 -6.87
CA SER A 71 -1.15 -6.99 -6.80
C SER A 71 -1.17 -5.57 -6.21
N GLY A 72 -0.32 -5.30 -5.23
CA GLY A 72 -0.16 -3.98 -4.64
C GLY A 72 0.36 -2.94 -5.63
N ARG A 73 1.25 -3.34 -6.54
CA ARG A 73 1.74 -2.45 -7.60
C ARG A 73 0.64 -2.01 -8.56
N ALA A 74 -0.39 -2.84 -8.79
CA ALA A 74 -1.56 -2.44 -9.56
C ALA A 74 -2.37 -1.35 -8.82
N ALA A 75 -2.50 -1.44 -7.49
CA ALA A 75 -3.20 -0.45 -6.68
C ALA A 75 -2.56 0.95 -6.73
N LEU A 76 -1.24 1.05 -6.99
CA LEU A 76 -0.56 2.34 -7.16
C LEU A 76 -1.10 3.13 -8.36
N ALA A 77 -1.47 2.43 -9.45
CA ALA A 77 -1.95 3.07 -10.68
C ALA A 77 -3.37 3.62 -10.55
N GLU A 78 -4.15 3.11 -9.60
CA GLU A 78 -5.54 3.51 -9.34
C GLU A 78 -5.66 4.56 -8.24
N ALA A 79 -4.59 4.79 -7.49
CA ALA A 79 -4.58 5.75 -6.40
C ALA A 79 -4.54 7.20 -6.91
N GLY A 80 -5.23 8.10 -6.21
CA GLY A 80 -5.17 9.53 -6.52
C GLY A 80 -3.77 10.12 -6.34
N HIS A 81 -3.09 9.72 -5.26
CA HIS A 81 -1.69 10.08 -4.99
C HIS A 81 -0.92 8.90 -4.41
N VAL A 82 0.35 8.77 -4.77
CA VAL A 82 1.30 7.86 -4.12
C VAL A 82 2.43 8.68 -3.52
N LEU A 83 2.56 8.62 -2.20
CA LEU A 83 3.61 9.31 -1.45
C LEU A 83 4.65 8.29 -0.98
N SER A 84 5.92 8.60 -1.20
CA SER A 84 7.03 7.71 -0.82
C SER A 84 8.34 8.47 -0.60
N THR A 85 9.46 7.76 -0.61
CA THR A 85 10.81 8.34 -0.58
C THR A 85 11.16 9.00 -1.91
N PRO A 86 12.11 9.96 -1.94
CA PRO A 86 12.64 10.50 -3.19
C PRO A 86 13.20 9.40 -4.11
N SER A 87 13.88 8.40 -3.54
CA SER A 87 14.44 7.28 -4.30
C SER A 87 13.37 6.41 -4.97
N ALA A 88 12.20 6.26 -4.36
CA ALA A 88 11.07 5.55 -4.99
C ALA A 88 10.47 6.37 -6.13
N ALA A 89 10.38 7.70 -5.97
CA ALA A 89 9.94 8.61 -7.03
C ALA A 89 10.83 8.57 -8.27
N ASP A 90 12.13 8.34 -8.11
CA ASP A 90 13.07 8.18 -9.22
C ASP A 90 12.86 6.87 -10.02
N ARG A 91 12.26 5.84 -9.40
CA ARG A 91 12.06 4.50 -10.01
C ARG A 91 10.64 4.23 -10.47
N ILE A 92 9.65 4.82 -9.81
CA ILE A 92 8.23 4.53 -10.04
C ILE A 92 7.55 5.80 -10.56
N PRO A 93 7.14 5.83 -11.84
CA PRO A 93 6.37 6.94 -12.39
C PRO A 93 5.11 7.22 -11.57
N GLY A 94 4.82 8.50 -11.32
CA GLY A 94 3.63 8.93 -10.58
C GLY A 94 3.79 8.99 -9.06
N VAL A 95 4.91 8.51 -8.51
CA VAL A 95 5.22 8.63 -7.08
C VAL A 95 5.75 10.02 -6.76
N THR A 96 5.23 10.63 -5.68
CA THR A 96 5.74 11.88 -5.11
C THR A 96 6.67 11.55 -3.94
N GLY A 97 7.95 11.93 -4.08
CA GLY A 97 8.95 11.78 -3.02
C GLY A 97 8.82 12.87 -1.97
N LEU A 98 8.68 12.48 -0.70
CA LEU A 98 8.64 13.40 0.45
C LEU A 98 10.05 13.64 0.98
N LYS A 99 10.41 14.90 1.19
CA LYS A 99 11.65 15.32 1.87
C LYS A 99 11.32 15.69 3.32
N PRO A 100 12.23 15.44 4.28
CA PRO A 100 12.09 15.90 5.67
C PRO A 100 11.91 17.41 5.79
#